data_AF-A0A957TCE9-F1
#
_entry.id   AF-A0A957TCE9-F1
#
_cell.length_a   1.000
_cell.length_b   1.000
_cell.length_c   1.000
_cell.angle_alpha   90.00
_cell.angle_beta   90.00
_cell.angle_gamma   90.00
#
_symmetry.space_group_name_H-M   'P 1'
#
loop_
_entity.id
_entity.type
_entity.pdbx_description
1 polymer ?
#
loop_
_entity_poly.entity_id
_entity_poly.type
_entity_poly.pdbx_seq_one_letter_code
_entity_poly.pdbx_strand_id
1 'polypeptide(L)' 'MLQFGTTELLIVLVIVVLLFGAGRIGKIANELGTSIRTFREGLSGEKEEKS' A
#
# COMPACT_ATOMS: atom_id res chain seq x y z
N MET A 1 17.92 19.55 12.19
CA MET A 1 17.89 18.26 11.44
C MET A 1 17.02 17.32 12.24
N LEU A 2 15.85 16.95 11.74
CA LEU A 2 14.95 16.03 12.43
C LEU A 2 15.52 14.61 12.27
N GLN A 3 16.28 14.13 13.26
CA GLN A 3 16.57 12.71 13.39
C GLN A 3 15.30 12.03 13.87
N PHE A 4 14.37 11.77 12.96
CA PHE A 4 13.30 10.81 13.21
C PHE A 4 13.95 9.43 13.20
N GLY A 5 14.29 8.93 14.39
CA GLY A 5 14.75 7.58 14.58
C GLY A 5 13.69 6.59 14.12
N THR A 6 14.13 5.38 13.79
CA THR A 6 13.26 4.25 13.48
C THR A 6 12.18 4.03 14.55
N THR A 7 12.49 4.28 15.82
CA THR A 7 11.54 4.19 16.94
C THR A 7 10.40 5.20 16.84
N GLU A 8 10.69 6.47 16.54
CA GLU A 8 9.65 7.51 16.46
C GLU A 8 8.74 7.30 15.26
N LEU A 9 9.29 6.86 14.12
CA LEU A 9 8.53 6.50 12.94
C LEU A 9 7.54 5.35 13.25
N LEU A 10 7.99 4.37 14.03
CA LEU A 10 7.19 3.21 14.43
C LEU A 10 6.03 3.62 15.36
N ILE A 11 6.29 4.53 16.31
CA ILE A 11 5.23 5.08 17.19
C ILE A 11 4.18 5.83 16.36
N VAL A 12 4.60 6.68 15.42
CA VAL A 12 3.68 7.40 14.53
C VAL A 12 2.86 6.42 13.69
N LEU A 13 3.51 5.39 13.14
CA LEU A 13 2.83 4.34 12.37
C LEU A 13 1.75 3.64 13.20
N VAL A 14 2.05 3.28 14.46
CA VAL A 14 1.08 2.67 15.37
C VAL A 14 -0.10 3.61 15.62
N ILE A 15 0.15 4.90 15.86
CA ILE A 15 -0.93 5.90 16.05
C ILE A 15 -1.81 5.98 14.80
N VAL A 16 -1.21 6.05 13.61
CA VAL A 16 -1.96 6.07 12.34
C VAL A 16 -2.81 4.81 12.20
N VAL A 17 -2.27 3.62 12.50
CA VAL A 17 -3.02 2.36 12.43
C VAL A 17 -4.17 2.35 13.45
N LEU A 18 -4.01 2.92 14.64
CA LEU A 18 -5.08 3.02 15.64
C LEU A 18 -6.18 4.01 15.22
N LEU A 19 -5.81 5.16 14.64
CA LEU A 19 -6.77 6.18 14.21
C LEU A 19 -7.60 5.73 13.01
N PHE A 20 -6.95 5.15 12.00
CA PHE A 20 -7.62 4.73 10.77
C PHE A 20 -8.17 3.31 10.86
N GLY A 21 -7.60 2.47 11.73
CA GLY A 21 -7.90 1.05 11.86
C GLY A 21 -7.22 0.19 10.79
N ALA A 22 -6.74 -0.99 11.19
CA ALA A 22 -6.08 -1.95 10.29
C ALA A 22 -6.97 -2.39 9.12
N GLY A 23 -8.29 -2.53 9.35
CA GLY A 23 -9.23 -2.94 8.30
C GLY A 23 -9.43 -1.90 7.20
N ARG A 24 -9.45 -0.61 7.53
CA ARG A 24 -9.58 0.47 6.54
C ARG A 24 -8.31 0.61 5.71
N ILE A 25 -7.15 0.56 6.37
CA ILE A 25 -5.84 0.60 5.70
C ILE A 25 -5.71 -0.61 4.76
N GLY A 26 -6.09 -1.80 5.20
CA GLY A 26 -6.05 -3.02 4.38
C GLY A 26 -6.95 -2.96 3.15
N LYS A 27 -8.18 -2.43 3.28
CA LYS A 27 -9.08 -2.22 2.14
C LYS A 27 -8.48 -1.29 1.10
N ILE A 28 -7.99 -0.12 1.53
CA ILE A 28 -7.38 0.87 0.63
C ILE A 28 -6.13 0.27 -0.05
N ALA A 29 -5.28 -0.42 0.70
CA ALA A 29 -4.09 -1.07 0.14
C ALA A 29 -4.44 -2.16 -0.88
N ASN A 30 -5.53 -2.91 -0.67
CA ASN A 30 -5.99 -3.94 -1.59
C ASN A 30 -6.53 -3.33 -2.90
N GLU A 31 -7.33 -2.26 -2.79
CA GLU A 31 -7.87 -1.52 -3.94
C GLU A 31 -6.75 -0.86 -4.76
N LEU A 32 -5.79 -0.22 -4.08
CA LEU A 32 -4.61 0.37 -4.72
C LEU A 32 -3.72 -0.71 -5.35
N GLY A 33 -3.48 -1.83 -4.66
CA GLY A 33 -2.67 -2.94 -5.16
C GLY A 33 -3.25 -3.56 -6.42
N THR A 34 -4.56 -3.74 -6.47
CA THR A 34 -5.28 -4.24 -7.65
C THR A 34 -5.19 -3.26 -8.82
N SER A 35 -5.32 -1.97 -8.54
CA SER A 35 -5.20 -0.90 -9.54
C SER A 35 -3.78 -0.83 -10.11
N ILE A 36 -2.77 -0.87 -9.26
CA ILE A 36 -1.34 -0.88 -9.64
C ILE A 36 -1.00 -2.13 -10.44
N ARG A 37 -1.52 -3.30 -10.05
CA ARG A 37 -1.34 -4.55 -10.77
C ARG A 37 -1.92 -4.46 -12.19
N THR A 38 -3.16 -4.01 -12.31
CA THR A 38 -3.83 -3.84 -13.61
C THR A 38 -3.11 -2.82 -14.49
N PHE A 39 -2.64 -1.72 -13.89
CA PHE A 39 -1.84 -0.70 -14.56
C PHE A 39 -0.52 -1.28 -15.08
N ARG A 40 0.21 -2.03 -14.26
CA ARG A 40 1.45 -2.70 -14.66
C ARG A 40 1.21 -3.73 -15.77
N GLU A 41 0.15 -4.53 -15.67
CA GLU A 41 -0.25 -5.50 -16.69
C GLU A 41 -0.57 -4.82 -18.03
N GLY A 42 -1.25 -3.67 -18.01
CA GLY A 42 -1.53 -2.88 -19.21
C GLY A 42 -0.29 -2.23 -19.82
N LEU A 43 0.70 -1.83 -19.01
CA LEU A 43 1.97 -1.28 -19.49
C LEU A 43 2.93 -2.36 -20.01
N SER A 44 2.89 -3.57 -19.45
CA SER A 44 3.79 -4.66 -19.82
C SER A 44 3.34 -5.41 -21.08
N GLY A 45 2.14 -5.14 -21.63
CA GLY A 45 1.66 -5.79 -22.86
C GLY A 45 1.46 -7.32 -22.77
N GLU A 46 1.78 -7.94 -21.63
CA GLU A 46 1.74 -9.39 -21.38
C GLU A 46 0.33 -9.90 -21.03
N LYS A 47 -0.67 -9.54 -21.86
CA LYS A 47 -1.96 -10.22 -21.89
C LYS A 47 -2.43 -10.49 -23.31
N GLU A 48 -1.62 -11.22 -24.05
CA GLU A 48 -2.13 -12.29 -24.90
C GLU A 48 -1.75 -13.62 -24.23
N GLU A 49 -2.65 -14.60 -24.31
CA GLU A 49 -2.51 -15.96 -23.76
C GLU A 49 -2.82 -16.18 -22.27
N LYS A 50 -4.13 -16.20 -21.97
CA LYS A 50 -4.69 -17.38 -21.30
C LYS A 50 -6.10 -17.63 -21.81
N SER A 51 -6.20 -18.71 -22.60
CA SER A 51 -7.42 -19.40 -23.01
C SER A 51 -8.39 -19.68 -21.87
#